data_AF-A0A0F8WQC5-F1
#
_entry.id   AF-A0A0F8WQC5-F1
#
_cell.length_a   1.000
_cell.length_b   1.000
_cell.length_c   1.000
_cell.angle_alpha   90.00
_cell.angle_beta   90.00
_cell.angle_gamma   90.00
#
_symmetry.space_group_name_H-M   'P 1'
#
loop_
_entity.id
_entity.type
_entity.pdbx_description
1 polymer ?
#
loop_
_entity_poly.entity_id
_entity_poly.type
_entity_poly.pdbx_seq_one_letter_code
_entity_poly.pdbx_strand_id
1 'polypeptide(L)'
;MFFCKILALASTLALAPAVYGYGVATVTMKYHDLCPNGGLPGPSVGDAETTIATKDTCTQLPGKHFFEVDAYSFEVNAITGDTSYECHAVAVYSNGECAGLPETAIPLFPGEKTAHSPCISDIAFDGDVSVRLICDRERDGDRKGKPASPPVGL
;
A
#
# COMPACT_ATOMS: atom_id res chain seq x y z
N MET A 1 30.03 29.91 30.38
CA MET A 1 28.72 29.65 29.77
C MET A 1 28.52 28.14 29.74
N PHE A 2 27.61 27.65 30.57
CA PHE A 2 27.13 26.27 30.61
C PHE A 2 26.31 25.99 29.34
N PHE A 3 26.63 24.94 28.60
CA PHE A 3 25.63 24.25 27.77
C PHE A 3 25.95 22.76 27.69
N CYS A 4 25.40 22.01 28.65
CA CYS A 4 25.14 20.58 28.49
C CYS A 4 24.28 20.40 27.23
N LYS A 5 24.83 19.76 26.19
CA LYS A 5 24.00 19.19 25.13
C LYS A 5 23.76 17.72 25.44
N ILE A 6 22.54 17.52 25.90
CA ILE A 6 21.87 16.30 26.30
C ILE A 6 21.92 15.27 25.16
N LEU A 7 22.22 14.02 25.51
CA LEU A 7 22.02 12.84 24.66
C LEU A 7 20.56 12.77 24.19
N ALA A 8 20.34 12.63 22.87
CA ALA A 8 19.06 12.16 22.34
C ALA A 8 19.24 10.75 21.79
N LEU A 9 18.68 9.79 22.52
CA LEU A 9 18.52 8.39 22.12
C LEU A 9 17.65 8.32 20.86
N ALA A 10 18.21 7.86 19.74
CA ALA A 10 17.45 7.45 18.57
C ALA A 10 17.04 5.97 18.72
N SER A 11 15.92 5.74 19.39
CA SER A 11 15.31 4.40 19.46
C SER A 11 13.79 4.53 19.38
N THR A 12 13.28 4.61 18.15
CA THR A 12 11.86 4.42 17.83
C THR A 12 11.71 3.55 16.58
N LEU A 13 12.12 2.28 16.69
CA LEU A 13 11.71 1.19 15.80
C LEU A 13 11.03 0.13 16.67
N ALA A 14 9.87 0.46 17.24
CA ALA A 14 9.11 -0.49 18.07
C ALA A 14 7.63 -0.13 18.15
N LEU A 15 6.97 0.05 17.01
CA LEU A 15 5.50 -0.03 16.91
C LEU A 15 5.14 -0.69 15.58
N ALA A 16 5.65 -1.91 15.35
CA ALA A 16 4.88 -2.84 14.52
C ALA A 16 3.80 -3.38 15.48
N PRO A 17 2.53 -2.96 15.35
CA PRO A 17 1.50 -3.53 16.18
C PRO A 17 1.48 -5.04 15.86
N ALA A 18 1.63 -5.87 16.88
CA ALA A 18 1.53 -7.32 16.76
C ALA A 18 0.06 -7.68 16.52
N VAL A 19 -0.46 -7.31 15.35
CA VAL A 19 -1.81 -7.64 14.93
C VAL A 19 -1.67 -8.84 14.01
N TYR A 20 -1.77 -10.03 14.60
CA TYR A 20 -2.09 -11.22 13.82
C TYR A 20 -3.42 -10.97 13.12
N GLY A 21 -3.49 -11.24 11.81
CA GLY A 21 -4.67 -10.89 10.99
C GLY A 21 -4.79 -9.41 10.61
N TYR A 22 -3.66 -8.71 10.47
CA TYR A 22 -3.62 -7.40 9.83
C TYR A 22 -2.60 -7.38 8.71
N GLY A 23 -3.09 -7.14 7.49
CA GLY A 23 -2.25 -7.04 6.31
C GLY A 23 -1.41 -5.77 6.31
N VAL A 24 -0.10 -5.94 6.13
CA VAL A 24 0.87 -4.85 5.96
C VAL A 24 1.81 -5.23 4.82
N ALA A 25 2.00 -4.30 3.88
CA ALA A 25 2.92 -4.50 2.76
C ALA A 25 3.86 -3.30 2.61
N THR A 26 5.10 -3.55 2.22
CA THR A 26 5.95 -2.50 1.65
C THR A 26 5.60 -2.33 0.18
N VAL A 27 5.47 -1.10 -0.28
CA VAL A 27 5.30 -0.78 -1.71
C VAL A 27 6.49 0.04 -2.15
N THR A 28 7.20 -0.44 -3.17
CA THR A 28 8.36 0.22 -3.77
C THR A 28 7.96 0.68 -5.17
N MET A 29 7.97 1.99 -5.40
CA MET A 29 7.75 2.61 -6.69
C MET A 29 9.09 2.83 -7.40
N LYS A 30 9.20 2.30 -8.62
CA LYS A 30 10.37 2.42 -9.48
C LYS A 30 10.02 3.27 -10.70
N TYR A 31 10.97 4.06 -11.16
CA TYR A 31 10.83 4.96 -12.29
C TYR A 31 11.49 4.37 -13.52
N HIS A 32 10.90 4.55 -14.70
CA HIS A 32 11.41 3.99 -15.94
C HIS A 32 11.38 5.02 -17.07
N ASP A 33 12.44 5.00 -17.87
CA ASP A 33 12.51 5.62 -19.19
C ASP A 33 12.04 4.61 -20.25
N LEU A 34 11.32 5.08 -21.27
CA LEU A 34 10.86 4.27 -22.41
C LEU A 34 10.14 2.94 -22.04
N CYS A 35 9.31 2.95 -20.99
CA CYS A 35 8.50 1.77 -20.66
C CYS A 35 7.03 1.95 -21.09
N PRO A 36 6.55 1.25 -22.13
CA PRO A 36 5.17 1.40 -22.57
C PRO A 36 4.19 0.92 -21.50
N ASN A 37 3.03 1.58 -21.43
CA ASN A 37 1.96 1.19 -20.50
C ASN A 37 1.56 -0.28 -20.71
N GLY A 38 1.52 -1.07 -19.64
CA GLY A 38 1.29 -2.52 -19.66
C GLY A 38 2.53 -3.37 -20.03
N GLY A 39 3.66 -2.74 -20.36
CA GLY A 39 4.92 -3.42 -20.67
C GLY A 39 5.61 -4.02 -19.44
N LEU A 40 6.56 -4.92 -19.67
CA LEU A 40 7.40 -5.45 -18.60
C LEU A 40 8.43 -4.39 -18.17
N PRO A 41 8.57 -4.13 -16.85
CA PRO A 41 9.55 -3.16 -16.36
C PRO A 41 10.98 -3.54 -16.73
N GLY A 42 11.71 -2.60 -17.31
CA GLY A 42 13.15 -2.68 -17.53
C GLY A 42 13.95 -2.19 -16.32
N PRO A 43 15.23 -1.83 -16.52
CA PRO A 43 16.01 -1.14 -15.50
C PRO A 43 15.30 0.12 -15.02
N SER A 44 15.40 0.43 -13.72
CA SER A 44 14.88 1.67 -13.17
C SER A 44 15.87 2.82 -13.36
N VAL A 45 15.35 4.03 -13.53
CA VAL A 45 16.13 5.28 -13.53
C VAL A 45 15.98 5.97 -12.17
N GLY A 46 17.09 6.45 -11.62
CA GLY A 46 17.11 7.09 -10.29
C GLY A 46 16.78 6.19 -9.11
N ASP A 47 16.60 6.81 -7.95
CA ASP A 47 16.28 6.11 -6.70
C ASP A 47 14.79 5.82 -6.58
N ALA A 48 14.46 4.56 -6.27
CA ALA A 48 13.10 4.11 -5.98
C ALA A 48 12.59 4.71 -4.66
N GLU A 49 11.27 4.88 -4.57
CA GLU A 49 10.60 5.35 -3.36
C GLU A 49 9.85 4.19 -2.70
N THR A 50 10.00 4.04 -1.39
CA THR A 50 9.39 2.93 -0.64
C THR A 50 8.51 3.45 0.48
N THR A 51 7.33 2.85 0.63
CA THR A 51 6.41 3.16 1.73
C THR A 51 5.75 1.92 2.30
N ILE A 52 4.97 2.11 3.37
CA ILE A 52 4.13 1.08 3.99
C ILE A 52 2.68 1.31 3.60
N ALA A 53 2.04 0.29 3.04
CA ALA A 53 0.61 0.27 2.75
C ALA A 53 -0.12 -0.54 3.83
N THR A 54 -1.24 0.00 4.29
CA THR A 54 -2.19 -0.66 5.19
C THR A 54 -3.61 -0.54 4.62
N LYS A 55 -4.57 -1.26 5.20
CA LYS A 55 -5.98 -1.14 4.78
C LYS A 55 -6.65 0.14 5.26
N ASP A 56 -6.10 0.81 6.28
CA ASP A 56 -6.74 1.94 6.95
C ASP A 56 -6.18 3.30 6.51
N THR A 57 -5.00 3.31 5.91
CA THR A 57 -4.32 4.54 5.49
C THR A 57 -4.22 4.64 3.97
N CYS A 58 -4.43 5.85 3.47
CA CYS A 58 -4.02 6.22 2.12
C CYS A 58 -2.61 6.81 2.20
N THR A 59 -1.60 6.03 1.85
CA THR A 59 -0.21 6.45 2.02
C THR A 59 0.33 7.02 0.72
N GLN A 60 0.92 8.21 0.76
CA GLN A 60 1.48 8.89 -0.41
C GLN A 60 2.97 8.58 -0.60
N LEU A 61 3.36 8.47 -1.86
CA LEU A 61 4.72 8.39 -2.38
C LEU A 61 4.91 9.58 -3.33
N PRO A 62 6.02 10.32 -3.25
CA PRO A 62 6.28 11.41 -4.17
C PRO A 62 6.50 10.86 -5.59
N GLY A 63 5.63 11.24 -6.51
CA GLY A 63 5.85 11.01 -7.94
C GLY A 63 6.97 11.91 -8.43
N LYS A 64 7.91 11.33 -9.20
CA LYS A 64 8.96 12.10 -9.86
C LYS A 64 8.57 12.26 -11.31
N HIS A 65 8.48 13.52 -11.73
CA HIS A 65 8.21 13.94 -13.12
C HIS A 65 9.46 14.66 -13.62
N PHE A 66 10.44 13.92 -14.10
CA PHE A 66 11.62 14.46 -14.77
C PHE A 66 11.55 14.07 -16.25
N PHE A 67 12.27 14.79 -17.12
CA PHE A 67 12.27 14.54 -18.57
C PHE A 67 12.62 13.11 -19.01
N GLU A 68 13.18 12.28 -18.10
CA GLU A 68 13.62 10.91 -18.37
C GLU A 68 12.67 9.86 -17.76
N VAL A 69 11.54 10.25 -17.16
CA VAL A 69 10.61 9.33 -16.50
C VAL A 69 9.25 9.39 -17.19
N ASP A 70 8.94 8.35 -17.95
CA ASP A 70 7.67 8.24 -18.70
C ASP A 70 6.73 7.18 -18.09
N ALA A 71 7.22 6.40 -17.13
CA ALA A 71 6.44 5.34 -16.50
C ALA A 71 6.93 4.96 -15.10
N TYR A 72 6.01 4.40 -14.33
CA TYR A 72 6.25 3.81 -13.02
C TYR A 72 5.99 2.30 -13.04
N SER A 73 6.69 1.56 -12.20
CA SER A 73 6.31 0.22 -11.82
C SER A 73 6.34 0.08 -10.30
N PHE A 74 5.59 -0.90 -9.80
CA PHE A 74 5.41 -1.11 -8.37
C PHE A 74 5.79 -2.53 -8.02
N GLU A 75 6.59 -2.65 -6.96
CA GLU A 75 6.88 -3.91 -6.30
C GLU A 75 6.23 -3.89 -4.92
N VAL A 76 5.45 -4.91 -4.63
CA VAL A 76 4.78 -5.08 -3.34
C VAL A 76 5.41 -6.26 -2.62
N ASN A 77 5.85 -6.07 -1.38
CA ASN A 77 6.28 -7.16 -0.52
C ASN A 77 5.39 -7.23 0.72
N ALA A 78 4.69 -8.35 0.90
CA ALA A 78 3.92 -8.67 2.09
C ALA A 78 4.85 -8.84 3.29
N ILE A 79 4.62 -8.05 4.35
CA ILE A 79 5.43 -8.08 5.57
C ILE A 79 4.95 -9.19 6.50
N THR A 80 3.63 -9.30 6.69
CA THR A 80 3.03 -10.34 7.53
C THR A 80 2.59 -11.52 6.66
N GLY A 81 2.71 -12.74 7.19
CA GLY A 81 2.28 -13.95 6.46
C GLY A 81 0.80 -13.93 6.09
N ASP A 82 -0.03 -13.28 6.91
CA ASP A 82 -1.48 -13.16 6.71
C ASP A 82 -1.84 -12.15 5.60
N THR A 83 -0.90 -11.24 5.24
CA THR A 83 -1.19 -10.15 4.29
C THR A 83 -1.71 -10.68 2.96
N SER A 84 -1.09 -11.70 2.35
CA SER A 84 -1.55 -12.22 1.06
C SER A 84 -2.75 -13.17 1.14
N TYR A 85 -3.14 -13.57 2.36
CA TYR A 85 -4.35 -14.38 2.58
C TYR A 85 -5.58 -13.52 2.89
N GLU A 86 -5.39 -12.37 3.53
CA GLU A 86 -6.46 -11.45 3.92
C GLU A 86 -6.59 -10.26 2.98
N CYS A 87 -5.50 -9.89 2.29
CA CYS A 87 -5.46 -8.82 1.32
C CYS A 87 -5.25 -9.33 -0.09
N HIS A 88 -6.11 -8.87 -0.99
CA HIS A 88 -6.19 -9.35 -2.37
C HIS A 88 -5.37 -8.49 -3.33
N ALA A 89 -5.11 -7.24 -2.96
CA ALA A 89 -4.34 -6.33 -3.81
C ALA A 89 -3.77 -5.13 -3.04
N VAL A 90 -2.78 -4.47 -3.65
CA VAL A 90 -2.48 -3.05 -3.39
C VAL A 90 -3.10 -2.23 -4.50
N ALA A 91 -3.97 -1.30 -4.14
CA ALA A 91 -4.53 -0.33 -5.06
C ALA A 91 -3.65 0.92 -5.12
N VAL A 92 -3.43 1.44 -6.33
CA VAL A 92 -2.61 2.62 -6.62
C VAL A 92 -3.51 3.70 -7.22
N TYR A 93 -3.46 4.90 -6.66
CA TYR A 93 -4.34 6.02 -6.99
C TYR A 93 -3.53 7.24 -7.43
N SER A 94 -4.12 8.02 -8.32
CA SER A 94 -3.67 9.34 -8.78
C SER A 94 -4.13 10.50 -7.88
N ASN A 95 -4.90 10.20 -6.83
CA ASN A 95 -5.40 11.18 -5.86
C ASN A 95 -4.94 10.84 -4.44
N GLY A 96 -4.77 11.88 -3.62
CA GLY A 96 -4.31 11.78 -2.22
C GLY A 96 -5.29 11.16 -1.23
N GLU A 97 -6.52 10.88 -1.65
CA GLU A 97 -7.59 10.40 -0.76
C GLU A 97 -7.86 8.90 -0.93
N CYS A 98 -7.21 8.24 -1.90
CA CYS A 98 -7.50 6.85 -2.29
C CYS A 98 -8.99 6.63 -2.55
N ALA A 99 -9.63 7.62 -3.17
CA ALA A 99 -11.05 7.63 -3.46
C ALA A 99 -11.31 7.20 -4.90
N GLY A 100 -12.48 6.58 -5.13
CA GLY A 100 -12.91 6.16 -6.46
C GLY A 100 -12.22 4.89 -6.95
N LEU A 101 -12.03 4.81 -8.28
CA LEU A 101 -11.34 3.70 -8.92
C LEU A 101 -9.83 3.94 -8.89
N PRO A 102 -9.01 2.93 -8.54
CA PRO A 102 -7.57 3.06 -8.65
C PRO A 102 -7.12 3.01 -10.12
N GLU A 103 -5.98 3.63 -10.40
CA GLU A 103 -5.31 3.56 -11.70
C GLU A 103 -4.82 2.13 -11.98
N THR A 104 -4.40 1.41 -10.93
CA THR A 104 -4.09 -0.01 -11.00
C THR A 104 -4.33 -0.72 -9.67
N ALA A 105 -4.49 -2.04 -9.73
CA ALA A 105 -4.50 -2.91 -8.57
C ALA A 105 -3.50 -4.05 -8.79
N ILE A 106 -2.52 -4.14 -7.90
CA ILE A 106 -1.46 -5.14 -7.95
C ILE A 106 -1.94 -6.35 -7.15
N PRO A 107 -2.26 -7.48 -7.79
CA PRO A 107 -2.84 -8.63 -7.10
C PRO A 107 -1.83 -9.24 -6.13
N LEU A 108 -2.32 -9.59 -4.94
CA LEU A 108 -1.62 -10.40 -3.97
C LEU A 108 -2.26 -11.78 -3.95
N PHE A 109 -1.52 -12.79 -4.39
CA PHE A 109 -2.02 -14.17 -4.38
C PHE A 109 -1.68 -14.86 -3.05
N PRO A 110 -2.60 -15.67 -2.49
CA PRO A 110 -2.37 -16.39 -1.25
C PRO A 110 -1.07 -17.19 -1.24
N GLY A 111 -0.20 -16.90 -0.25
CA GLY A 111 1.10 -17.55 -0.09
C GLY A 111 2.25 -16.91 -0.89
N GLU A 112 1.96 -15.99 -1.81
CA GLU A 112 2.99 -15.18 -2.44
C GLU A 112 3.37 -14.02 -1.53
N LYS A 113 4.69 -13.77 -1.43
CA LYS A 113 5.23 -12.67 -0.63
C LYS A 113 5.50 -11.42 -1.44
N THR A 114 5.65 -11.56 -2.75
CA THR A 114 6.06 -10.48 -3.64
C THR A 114 5.15 -10.45 -4.85
N ALA A 115 4.71 -9.27 -5.23
CA ALA A 115 3.96 -9.04 -6.45
C ALA A 115 4.53 -7.83 -7.20
N HIS A 116 4.35 -7.81 -8.51
CA HIS A 116 4.88 -6.76 -9.38
C HIS A 116 3.78 -6.26 -10.32
N SER A 117 3.77 -4.94 -10.56
CA SER A 117 2.97 -4.36 -11.63
C SER A 117 3.73 -4.39 -12.96
N PRO A 118 3.02 -4.35 -14.10
CA PRO A 118 3.61 -3.86 -15.33
C PRO A 118 3.94 -2.36 -15.21
N CYS A 119 4.57 -1.79 -16.24
CA CYS A 119 4.74 -0.35 -16.34
C CYS A 119 3.41 0.37 -16.50
N ILE A 120 3.30 1.53 -15.88
CA ILE A 120 2.13 2.40 -15.87
C ILE A 120 2.61 3.79 -16.25
N SER A 121 1.97 4.40 -17.26
CA SER A 121 2.37 5.73 -17.71
C SER A 121 2.27 6.75 -16.58
N ASP A 122 3.29 7.59 -16.47
CA ASP A 122 3.35 8.73 -15.55
C ASP A 122 2.19 9.73 -15.75
N ILE A 123 1.66 9.85 -16.97
CA ILE A 123 0.50 10.68 -17.34
C ILE A 123 -0.73 10.38 -16.49
N ALA A 124 -0.85 9.14 -15.96
CA ALA A 124 -1.93 8.79 -15.06
C ALA A 124 -1.83 9.47 -13.68
N PHE A 125 -0.71 10.10 -13.34
CA PHE A 125 -0.39 10.62 -12.02
C PHE A 125 0.06 12.09 -12.09
N ASP A 126 -0.76 13.03 -11.63
CA ASP A 126 -0.45 14.48 -11.65
C ASP A 126 0.37 14.94 -10.42
N GLY A 127 1.24 14.07 -9.89
CA GLY A 127 2.05 14.34 -8.71
C GLY A 127 2.23 13.11 -7.83
N ASP A 128 1.82 13.20 -6.56
CA ASP A 128 1.96 12.12 -5.60
C ASP A 128 1.11 10.89 -5.98
N VAL A 129 1.73 9.72 -5.85
CA VAL A 129 1.06 8.43 -6.01
C VAL A 129 0.59 7.95 -4.65
N SER A 130 -0.66 7.56 -4.54
CA SER A 130 -1.20 7.06 -3.28
C SER A 130 -1.48 5.57 -3.33
N VAL A 131 -1.19 4.86 -2.25
CA VAL A 131 -1.35 3.41 -2.18
C VAL A 131 -2.13 2.98 -0.94
N ARG A 132 -2.93 1.93 -1.10
CA ARG A 132 -3.72 1.33 -0.02
C ARG A 132 -3.86 -0.18 -0.22
N LEU A 133 -3.78 -0.95 0.86
CA LEU A 133 -4.11 -2.39 0.81
C LEU A 133 -5.62 -2.60 0.71
N ILE A 134 -6.01 -3.49 -0.18
CA ILE A 134 -7.39 -3.94 -0.37
C ILE A 134 -7.52 -5.31 0.27
N CYS A 135 -8.22 -5.36 1.40
CA CYS A 135 -8.40 -6.57 2.18
C CYS A 135 -9.87 -6.93 2.33
N ASP A 136 -10.11 -8.20 2.63
CA ASP A 136 -11.42 -8.61 3.15
C ASP A 136 -11.74 -7.77 4.38
N ARG A 137 -12.99 -7.32 4.48
CA ARG A 137 -13.47 -6.75 5.74
C ARG A 137 -13.22 -7.78 6.83
N GLU A 138 -12.64 -7.33 7.94
CA GLU A 138 -12.69 -8.11 9.19
C GLU A 138 -14.13 -8.63 9.31
N ARG A 139 -14.29 -9.95 9.44
CA ARG A 139 -15.61 -10.47 9.81
C ARG A 139 -15.98 -9.76 11.09
N ASP A 140 -17.02 -8.93 11.03
CA ASP A 140 -17.62 -8.28 12.20
C ASP A 140 -17.88 -9.36 13.26
N GLY A 141 -16.92 -9.48 14.17
CA GLY A 141 -16.92 -10.43 15.26
C GLY A 141 -17.61 -9.84 16.48
N ASP A 142 -18.77 -9.18 16.31
CA ASP A 142 -19.68 -8.95 17.43
C ASP A 142 -21.16 -8.84 16.99
N ARG A 143 -21.75 -9.99 16.69
CA ARG A 143 -23.16 -10.24 17.02
C ARG A 143 -23.23 -11.24 18.18
N LYS A 144 -22.70 -10.89 19.35
CA LYS A 144 -23.15 -11.49 20.60
C LYS A 144 -24.06 -10.52 21.34
N GLY A 145 -25.38 -10.77 21.23
CA GLY A 145 -26.34 -10.26 22.21
C GLY A 145 -27.43 -9.33 21.64
N LYS A 146 -28.32 -9.86 20.80
CA LYS A 146 -29.71 -9.37 20.81
C LYS A 146 -30.62 -10.57 21.03
N PRO A 147 -31.31 -10.69 22.18
CA PRO A 147 -32.27 -11.77 22.39
C PRO A 147 -33.38 -11.67 21.33
N ALA A 148 -33.80 -12.83 20.84
CA ALA A 148 -34.84 -13.00 19.84
C ALA A 148 -36.11 -12.22 20.22
N SER A 149 -36.59 -11.38 19.30
CA SER A 149 -37.96 -10.88 19.38
C SER A 149 -38.92 -12.01 18.97
N PRO A 150 -39.98 -12.30 19.74
CA PRO A 150 -40.90 -13.39 19.41
C PRO A 150 -41.67 -13.09 18.12
N PRO A 151 -42.12 -14.13 17.39
CA PRO A 151 -42.91 -13.93 16.17
C PRO A 151 -44.27 -13.32 16.54
N VAL A 152 -44.62 -12.22 15.88
CA VAL A 152 -45.99 -11.70 15.86
C VAL A 152 -46.79 -12.65 14.98
N GLY A 153 -47.66 -13.45 15.60
CA GLY A 153 -48.66 -14.25 14.90
C GLY A 153 -49.68 -13.34 14.20
N LEU A 154 -50.03 -13.72 12.98
CA LEU A 154 -51.26 -13.35 12.29
C LEU A 154 -52.35 -14.36 12.64
#